data_AF-A0AAN6MG59-F1
#
_entry.id   AF-A0AAN6MG59-F1
#
_cell.length_a   1.000
_cell.length_b   1.000
_cell.length_c   1.000
_cell.angle_alpha   90.00
_cell.angle_beta   90.00
_cell.angle_gamma   90.00
#
_symmetry.space_group_name_H-M   'P 1'
#
loop_
_entity.id
_entity.type
_entity.pdbx_description
1 polymer ?
#
loop_
_entity_poly.entity_id
_entity_poly.type
_entity_poly.pdbx_seq_one_letter_code
_entity_poly.pdbx_strand_id
1 'polypeptide(L)'
;MASALPPTAPGELTLAHFVATSAFYCELSATDDVLAPGEIEPEDLGEDLTPPPGSPEGDDAAAPWTTSFPSFRTTEVAVICEDPADPFDSNRSRVRIDEQELTLLQGLGSDAELLKRDIAVFEKIAAAKFEPEVRTDRVYGIVRNEKDHLVGYLLYVTEKRKPLIFALGRKTPEDVKERWAEQIRFTLTALHEAGIAWGNAIPHNVLIDKPGDAWIVGLMRGHGKGEVDTGKEETMERDREGLDGILEFIDRGGDEDLQAFFWSYGED
;
A
#
# COMPACT_ATOMS: atom_id res chain seq x y z
N MET A 1 -28.11 15.03 -0.11
CA MET A 1 -26.83 15.68 0.26
C MET A 1 -26.26 16.32 -0.99
N ALA A 2 -25.80 17.57 -0.91
CA ALA A 2 -25.23 18.23 -2.09
C ALA A 2 -23.87 17.58 -2.40
N SER A 3 -23.76 16.97 -3.59
CA SER A 3 -22.49 16.49 -4.12
C SER A 3 -21.55 17.69 -4.28
N ALA A 4 -20.33 17.60 -3.76
CA ALA A 4 -19.34 18.64 -3.97
C ALA A 4 -19.02 18.70 -5.47
N LEU A 5 -18.99 19.91 -6.04
CA LEU A 5 -18.57 20.10 -7.42
C LEU A 5 -17.12 19.62 -7.57
N PRO A 6 -16.76 18.94 -8.67
CA PRO A 6 -15.41 18.47 -8.86
C PRO A 6 -14.44 19.67 -8.94
N PRO A 7 -13.28 19.59 -8.26
CA PRO A 7 -12.29 20.65 -8.27
C PRO A 7 -11.74 20.89 -9.68
N THR A 8 -11.42 22.14 -9.99
CA THR A 8 -11.05 22.58 -11.35
C THR A 8 -9.55 22.86 -11.52
N ALA A 9 -8.75 22.77 -10.44
CA ALA A 9 -7.33 23.01 -10.47
C ALA A 9 -6.50 21.96 -9.69
N PRO A 10 -5.26 21.66 -10.12
CA PRO A 10 -4.32 20.86 -9.34
C PRO A 10 -4.04 21.57 -8.00
N GLY A 11 -4.44 20.94 -6.89
CA GLY A 11 -4.35 21.49 -5.53
C GLY A 11 -5.69 21.64 -4.80
N GLU A 12 -6.82 21.56 -5.50
CA GLU A 12 -8.15 21.57 -4.89
C GLU A 12 -8.70 20.15 -4.60
N LEU A 13 -8.09 19.12 -5.20
CA LEU A 13 -8.48 17.72 -5.01
C LEU A 13 -7.82 17.14 -3.76
N THR A 14 -8.64 16.75 -2.80
CA THR A 14 -8.22 16.14 -1.51
C THR A 14 -8.89 14.79 -1.33
N LEU A 15 -8.36 13.95 -0.41
CA LEU A 15 -8.95 12.64 -0.12
C LEU A 15 -10.42 12.75 0.29
N ALA A 16 -10.85 13.84 0.92
CA ALA A 16 -12.24 14.06 1.31
C ALA A 16 -13.23 13.96 0.14
N HIS A 17 -12.82 14.37 -1.07
CA HIS A 17 -13.65 14.28 -2.27
C HIS A 17 -13.96 12.84 -2.66
N PHE A 18 -13.05 11.90 -2.34
CA PHE A 18 -13.23 10.49 -2.61
C PHE A 18 -13.98 9.76 -1.49
N VAL A 19 -13.84 10.21 -0.23
CA VAL A 19 -14.59 9.67 0.93
C VAL A 19 -16.08 10.01 0.83
N ALA A 20 -16.41 11.17 0.25
CA ALA A 20 -17.78 11.68 0.16
C ALA A 20 -18.58 11.15 -1.04
N THR A 21 -17.91 10.59 -2.05
CA THR A 21 -18.58 9.93 -3.19
C THR A 21 -19.17 8.59 -2.76
N SER A 22 -20.49 8.51 -2.72
CA SER A 22 -21.22 7.24 -2.70
C SER A 22 -20.77 6.41 -3.91
N ALA A 23 -20.25 5.21 -3.65
CA ALA A 23 -20.05 4.22 -4.70
C ALA A 23 -21.43 3.77 -5.22
N PHE A 24 -21.59 3.72 -6.53
CA PHE A 24 -22.76 3.16 -7.18
C PHE A 24 -22.30 1.98 -8.03
N TYR A 25 -23.02 0.86 -7.92
CA TYR A 25 -22.79 -0.30 -8.77
C TYR A 25 -23.74 -0.20 -9.98
N CYS A 26 -23.23 -0.50 -11.17
CA CYS A 26 -24.03 -0.58 -12.40
C CYS A 26 -23.60 -1.81 -13.21
N GLU A 27 -24.55 -2.40 -13.95
CA GLU A 27 -24.24 -3.50 -14.85
C GLU A 27 -23.74 -2.91 -16.15
N LEU A 28 -22.54 -3.27 -16.59
CA LEU A 28 -22.04 -2.80 -17.89
C LEU A 28 -22.55 -3.73 -18.99
N SER A 29 -23.40 -3.21 -19.87
CA SER A 29 -23.91 -3.95 -21.04
C SER A 29 -23.50 -3.25 -22.34
N ALA A 30 -23.46 -4.00 -23.44
CA ALA A 30 -23.24 -3.44 -24.77
C ALA A 30 -24.52 -3.57 -25.59
N THR A 31 -25.07 -2.45 -26.05
CA THR A 31 -26.17 -2.42 -27.04
C THR A 31 -25.62 -1.82 -28.33
N ASP A 32 -25.73 -2.54 -29.44
CA ASP A 32 -25.18 -2.14 -30.74
C ASP A 32 -23.67 -1.77 -30.71
N ASP A 33 -22.86 -2.57 -30.02
CA ASP A 33 -21.41 -2.36 -29.82
C ASP A 33 -21.02 -1.05 -29.08
N VAL A 34 -22.00 -0.41 -28.42
CA VAL A 34 -21.75 0.74 -27.54
C VAL A 34 -21.94 0.32 -26.09
N LEU A 35 -20.91 0.54 -25.27
CA LEU A 35 -20.98 0.30 -23.83
C LEU A 35 -21.97 1.28 -23.19
N ALA A 36 -22.92 0.76 -22.43
CA ALA A 36 -23.90 1.52 -21.69
C ALA A 36 -24.03 0.98 -20.25
N PRO A 37 -24.07 1.86 -19.24
CA PRO A 37 -24.38 1.45 -17.88
C PRO A 37 -25.87 1.09 -17.75
N GLY A 38 -26.14 -0.07 -17.15
CA GLY A 38 -27.45 -0.60 -16.81
C GLY A 38 -27.71 -0.58 -15.31
N GLU A 39 -28.99 -0.62 -14.93
CA GLU A 39 -29.43 -0.69 -13.54
C GLU A 39 -29.22 -2.11 -13.00
N ILE A 40 -28.63 -2.24 -11.80
CA ILE A 40 -28.52 -3.53 -11.12
C ILE A 40 -29.77 -3.73 -10.28
N GLU A 41 -30.50 -4.81 -10.51
CA GLU A 41 -31.53 -5.26 -9.58
C GLU A 41 -30.85 -5.74 -8.28
N PRO A 42 -31.33 -5.35 -7.09
CA PRO A 42 -30.68 -5.67 -5.81
C PRO A 42 -30.42 -7.16 -5.56
N GLU A 43 -31.14 -8.03 -6.27
CA GLU A 43 -31.07 -9.48 -6.22
C GLU A 43 -29.94 -10.09 -7.08
N ASP A 44 -29.34 -9.32 -8.00
CA ASP A 44 -28.18 -9.70 -8.82
C ASP A 44 -26.83 -9.28 -8.21
N LEU A 45 -26.84 -8.54 -7.10
CA LEU A 45 -25.66 -8.29 -6.29
C LEU A 45 -25.27 -9.60 -5.59
N GLY A 46 -24.29 -10.33 -6.14
CA GLY A 46 -23.66 -11.44 -5.44
C GLY A 46 -23.16 -11.00 -4.04
N GLU A 47 -23.02 -11.94 -3.10
CA GLU A 47 -22.60 -11.66 -1.71
C GLU A 47 -21.30 -10.80 -1.61
N ASP A 48 -20.51 -10.78 -2.69
CA ASP A 48 -19.25 -10.05 -2.87
C ASP A 48 -19.41 -8.52 -3.11
N LEU A 49 -20.60 -8.04 -3.48
CA LEU A 49 -20.90 -6.62 -3.73
C LEU A 49 -21.81 -5.99 -2.68
N THR A 50 -21.98 -6.66 -1.54
CA THR A 50 -22.57 -5.99 -0.37
C THR A 50 -21.71 -4.76 -0.06
N PRO A 51 -22.27 -3.53 0.00
CA PRO A 51 -21.53 -2.42 0.60
C PRO A 51 -21.04 -2.92 1.96
N PRO A 52 -19.77 -2.71 2.34
CA PRO A 52 -19.27 -3.20 3.62
C PRO A 52 -20.27 -2.78 4.68
N PRO A 53 -20.79 -3.72 5.50
CA PRO A 53 -21.95 -3.48 6.34
C PRO A 53 -21.76 -2.14 7.03
N GLY A 54 -22.65 -1.22 6.67
CA GLY A 54 -22.55 0.17 7.06
C GLY A 54 -22.50 0.25 8.57
N SER A 55 -21.40 0.77 9.07
CA SER A 55 -21.19 1.19 10.46
C SER A 55 -21.25 0.04 11.47
N PRO A 56 -20.22 -0.14 12.32
CA PRO A 56 -20.53 -0.57 13.67
C PRO A 56 -21.33 0.58 14.30
N GLU A 57 -22.66 0.52 14.22
CA GLU A 57 -23.51 0.98 15.32
C GLU A 57 -23.25 0.02 16.49
N GLY A 58 -22.05 0.14 17.05
CA GLY A 58 -21.59 -0.49 18.26
C GLY A 58 -21.26 0.65 19.19
N ASP A 59 -22.25 1.01 20.00
CA ASP A 59 -22.08 1.81 21.20
C ASP A 59 -21.14 1.01 22.12
N ASP A 60 -19.83 1.22 21.99
CA ASP A 60 -18.86 0.65 22.91
C ASP A 60 -17.93 1.73 23.39
N ALA A 61 -18.02 2.00 24.70
CA ALA A 61 -17.20 2.92 25.46
C ALA A 61 -15.75 2.41 25.59
N ALA A 62 -15.16 1.92 24.50
CA ALA A 62 -13.75 1.65 24.39
C ALA A 62 -13.02 3.00 24.34
N ALA A 63 -11.90 3.11 25.06
CA ALA A 63 -11.04 4.28 24.95
C ALA A 63 -10.70 4.53 23.46
N PRO A 64 -10.70 5.80 23.00
CA PRO A 64 -10.38 6.09 21.61
C PRO A 64 -9.02 5.50 21.28
N TRP A 65 -8.95 4.71 20.20
CA TRP A 65 -7.69 4.12 19.76
C TRP A 65 -6.70 5.23 19.38
N THR A 66 -5.49 5.17 19.97
CA THR A 66 -4.42 6.16 19.81
C THR A 66 -3.16 5.55 19.19
N THR A 67 -2.35 6.40 18.56
CA THR A 67 -1.03 6.09 18.01
C THR A 67 -0.07 7.23 18.33
N SER A 68 1.24 6.96 18.31
CA SER A 68 2.29 7.98 18.40
C SER A 68 2.46 8.79 17.11
N PHE A 69 1.94 8.29 15.99
CA PHE A 69 2.03 8.98 14.70
C PHE A 69 1.10 10.19 14.63
N PRO A 70 1.52 11.26 13.93
CA PRO A 70 0.65 12.40 13.62
C PRO A 70 -0.61 11.96 12.89
N SER A 71 -1.72 12.65 13.15
CA SER A 71 -3.00 12.40 12.50
C SER A 71 -3.39 13.57 11.60
N PHE A 72 -3.81 13.25 10.38
CA PHE A 72 -4.24 14.23 9.38
C PHE A 72 -5.69 13.98 8.96
N ARG A 73 -6.45 15.03 8.69
CA ARG A 73 -7.80 14.93 8.12
C ARG A 73 -7.73 14.67 6.63
N THR A 74 -8.73 13.98 6.10
CA THR A 74 -8.88 13.75 4.65
C THR A 74 -8.92 15.04 3.81
N THR A 75 -9.28 16.17 4.43
CA THR A 75 -9.27 17.50 3.83
C THR A 75 -7.87 18.13 3.76
N GLU A 76 -6.93 17.69 4.61
CA GLU A 76 -5.54 18.15 4.64
C GLU A 76 -4.65 17.38 3.64
N VAL A 77 -5.10 16.22 3.16
CA VAL A 77 -4.34 15.35 2.27
C VAL A 77 -4.75 15.61 0.82
N ALA A 78 -3.92 16.35 0.09
CA ALA A 78 -4.12 16.63 -1.33
C ALA A 78 -3.76 15.40 -2.18
N VAL A 79 -4.57 15.06 -3.18
CA VAL A 79 -4.29 13.98 -4.12
C VAL A 79 -3.48 14.53 -5.29
N ILE A 80 -2.38 13.85 -5.63
CA ILE A 80 -1.57 14.20 -6.79
C ILE A 80 -2.20 13.55 -8.01
N CYS A 81 -2.98 14.34 -8.73
CA CYS A 81 -3.63 13.93 -9.96
C CYS A 81 -2.65 14.03 -11.14
N GLU A 82 -2.44 12.91 -11.83
CA GLU A 82 -1.57 12.85 -13.02
C GLU A 82 -2.30 13.31 -14.29
N ASP A 83 -3.59 12.98 -14.42
CA ASP A 83 -4.44 13.44 -15.51
C ASP A 83 -5.58 14.35 -15.00
N PRO A 84 -5.45 15.69 -15.16
CA PRO A 84 -6.50 16.61 -14.75
C PRO A 84 -7.79 16.49 -15.58
N ALA A 85 -7.79 15.78 -16.71
CA ALA A 85 -9.01 15.49 -17.48
C ALA A 85 -9.86 14.39 -16.82
N ASP A 86 -9.22 13.45 -16.10
CA ASP A 86 -9.90 12.44 -15.27
C ASP A 86 -9.32 12.38 -13.84
N PRO A 87 -9.69 13.34 -12.98
CA PRO A 87 -9.13 13.43 -11.64
C PRO A 87 -9.51 12.26 -10.74
N PHE A 88 -10.56 11.50 -11.08
CA PHE A 88 -11.05 10.41 -10.23
C PHE A 88 -10.55 9.03 -10.64
N ASP A 89 -10.07 8.88 -11.88
CA ASP A 89 -9.41 7.68 -12.39
C ASP A 89 -7.91 7.65 -12.06
N SER A 90 -7.32 8.79 -11.67
CA SER A 90 -5.91 8.85 -11.27
C SER A 90 -5.57 7.97 -10.06
N ASN A 91 -4.37 7.38 -10.06
CA ASN A 91 -3.84 6.56 -8.97
C ASN A 91 -3.80 7.34 -7.64
N ARG A 92 -4.72 7.01 -6.75
CA ARG A 92 -4.95 7.73 -5.47
C ARG A 92 -3.88 7.47 -4.40
N SER A 93 -2.90 6.62 -4.69
CA SER A 93 -1.82 6.32 -3.75
C SER A 93 -0.80 7.46 -3.63
N ARG A 94 -0.74 8.38 -4.59
CA ARG A 94 0.18 9.54 -4.53
C ARG A 94 -0.53 10.76 -3.95
N VAL A 95 -0.07 11.22 -2.81
CA VAL A 95 -0.68 12.33 -2.09
C VAL A 95 0.35 13.33 -1.60
N ARG A 96 -0.10 14.50 -1.15
CA ARG A 96 0.74 15.57 -0.62
C ARG A 96 0.11 16.17 0.64
N ILE A 97 0.95 16.44 1.63
CA ILE A 97 0.63 17.32 2.76
C ILE A 97 1.63 18.46 2.70
N ASP A 98 1.14 19.69 2.61
CA ASP A 98 1.95 20.89 2.35
C ASP A 98 2.86 20.72 1.12
N GLU A 99 4.19 20.67 1.31
CA GLU A 99 5.19 20.42 0.26
C GLU A 99 5.69 18.97 0.24
N GLN A 100 5.29 18.14 1.20
CA GLN A 100 5.75 16.76 1.34
C GLN A 100 4.89 15.81 0.52
N GLU A 101 5.48 15.20 -0.50
CA GLU A 101 4.87 14.09 -1.25
C GLU A 101 4.94 12.79 -0.41
N LEU A 102 3.83 12.05 -0.37
CA LEU A 102 3.63 10.84 0.44
C LEU A 102 2.93 9.74 -0.37
N THR A 103 3.09 8.50 0.06
CA THR A 103 2.32 7.37 -0.46
C THR A 103 1.22 7.02 0.52
N LEU A 104 -0.04 7.11 0.10
CA LEU A 104 -1.18 6.60 0.83
C LEU A 104 -1.26 5.08 0.66
N LEU A 105 -1.16 4.37 1.77
CA LEU A 105 -1.44 2.93 1.84
C LEU A 105 -2.74 2.67 2.58
N GLN A 106 -3.56 1.81 1.96
CA GLN A 106 -4.93 1.46 2.34
C GLN A 106 -5.82 2.70 2.49
N GLY A 107 -6.68 2.93 1.48
CA GLY A 107 -7.71 3.97 1.46
C GLY A 107 -9.12 3.39 1.51
N LEU A 108 -10.10 4.26 1.74
CA LEU A 108 -11.57 4.11 1.60
C LEU A 108 -12.16 2.69 1.63
N GLY A 109 -12.84 2.35 2.73
CA GLY A 109 -13.49 1.04 2.90
C GLY A 109 -12.57 -0.04 3.48
N SER A 110 -11.31 0.28 3.75
CA SER A 110 -10.36 -0.59 4.44
C SER A 110 -10.83 -0.90 5.87
N ASP A 111 -10.66 -2.15 6.30
CA ASP A 111 -11.02 -2.60 7.65
C ASP A 111 -10.16 -1.88 8.70
N ALA A 112 -10.81 -1.14 9.59
CA ALA A 112 -10.13 -0.37 10.62
C ALA A 112 -9.23 -1.25 11.52
N GLU A 113 -9.57 -2.53 11.72
CA GLU A 113 -8.74 -3.43 12.51
C GLU A 113 -7.47 -3.86 11.76
N LEU A 114 -7.54 -4.01 10.43
CA LEU A 114 -6.34 -4.26 9.61
C LEU A 114 -5.41 -3.05 9.64
N LEU A 115 -5.96 -1.85 9.47
CA LEU A 115 -5.19 -0.60 9.55
C LEU A 115 -4.50 -0.45 10.91
N LYS A 116 -5.20 -0.75 12.01
CA LYS A 116 -4.61 -0.71 13.37
C LYS A 116 -3.48 -1.71 13.54
N ARG A 117 -3.58 -2.91 12.96
CA ARG A 117 -2.52 -3.93 12.99
C ARG A 117 -1.28 -3.46 12.22
N ASP A 118 -1.47 -2.90 11.03
CA ASP A 118 -0.39 -2.33 10.22
C ASP A 118 0.34 -1.22 11.00
N ILE A 119 -0.41 -0.29 11.57
CA ILE A 119 0.15 0.82 12.35
C ILE A 119 0.92 0.29 13.58
N ALA A 120 0.44 -0.76 14.24
CA ALA A 120 1.15 -1.37 15.37
C ALA A 120 2.52 -1.97 14.96
N VAL A 121 2.70 -2.40 13.70
CA VAL A 121 4.01 -2.80 13.18
C VAL A 121 4.92 -1.59 12.99
N PHE A 122 4.40 -0.52 12.43
CA PHE A 122 5.18 0.72 12.26
C PHE A 122 5.55 1.37 13.59
N GLU A 123 4.73 1.24 14.63
CA GLU A 123 5.08 1.62 15.99
C GLU A 123 6.31 0.84 16.50
N LYS A 124 6.38 -0.47 16.24
CA LYS A 124 7.57 -1.28 16.57
C LYS A 124 8.79 -0.82 15.78
N ILE A 125 8.63 -0.49 14.50
CA ILE A 125 9.72 0.03 13.64
C ILE A 125 10.23 1.37 14.18
N ALA A 126 9.33 2.27 14.61
CA ALA A 126 9.70 3.53 15.22
C ALA A 126 10.39 3.32 16.58
N ALA A 127 9.88 2.41 17.40
CA ALA A 127 10.44 2.08 18.71
C ALA A 127 11.81 1.37 18.63
N ALA A 128 12.06 0.59 17.58
CA ALA A 128 13.32 -0.11 17.36
C ALA A 128 14.49 0.84 17.09
N LYS A 129 14.22 2.10 16.70
CA LYS A 129 15.24 3.14 16.43
C LYS A 129 16.38 2.61 15.55
N PHE A 130 16.01 1.89 14.50
CA PHE A 130 16.99 1.29 13.62
C PHE A 130 17.97 2.32 13.06
N GLU A 131 19.21 1.88 12.89
CA GLU A 131 20.23 2.63 12.18
C GLU A 131 19.80 2.90 10.72
N PRO A 132 20.33 3.96 10.07
CA PRO A 132 19.96 4.34 8.70
C PRO A 132 20.12 3.23 7.65
N GLU A 133 20.99 2.25 7.92
CA GLU A 133 21.25 1.10 7.05
C GLU A 133 20.08 0.11 6.99
N VAL A 134 19.19 0.11 7.99
CA VAL A 134 17.95 -0.69 7.98
C VAL A 134 16.91 0.03 7.13
N ARG A 135 16.91 -0.38 5.86
CA ARG A 135 16.20 0.27 4.76
C ARG A 135 14.81 -0.34 4.59
N THR A 136 13.83 0.23 5.28
CA THR A 136 12.42 -0.18 5.19
C THR A 136 11.45 1.01 5.21
N ASP A 137 10.17 0.74 4.94
CA ASP A 137 9.10 1.73 4.96
C ASP A 137 8.99 2.46 6.30
N ARG A 138 8.68 3.76 6.23
CA ARG A 138 8.50 4.62 7.40
C ARG A 138 7.18 5.36 7.28
N VAL A 139 6.38 5.30 8.34
CA VAL A 139 5.12 6.05 8.43
C VAL A 139 5.39 7.52 8.71
N TYR A 140 4.73 8.37 7.93
CA TYR A 140 4.64 9.81 8.12
C TYR A 140 3.52 10.15 9.12
N GLY A 141 2.35 9.53 8.95
CA GLY A 141 1.18 9.76 9.78
C GLY A 141 0.00 8.89 9.39
N ILE A 142 -1.09 9.01 10.15
CA ILE A 142 -2.36 8.36 9.88
C ILE A 142 -3.36 9.35 9.27
N VAL A 143 -4.33 8.83 8.52
CA VAL A 143 -5.39 9.63 7.92
C VAL A 143 -6.72 9.27 8.55
N ARG A 144 -7.47 10.30 8.98
CA ARG A 144 -8.82 10.15 9.51
C ARG A 144 -9.82 10.98 8.70
N ASN A 145 -11.03 10.47 8.55
CA ASN A 145 -12.11 11.27 7.97
C ASN A 145 -12.68 12.27 8.97
N GLU A 146 -13.67 13.06 8.53
CA GLU A 146 -14.33 14.08 9.35
C GLU A 146 -15.16 13.50 10.52
N LYS A 147 -15.46 12.20 10.50
CA LYS A 147 -16.10 11.47 11.61
C LYS A 147 -15.08 10.80 12.55
N ASP A 148 -13.79 11.12 12.39
CA ASP A 148 -12.68 10.55 13.16
C ASP A 148 -12.37 9.07 12.92
N HIS A 149 -12.98 8.46 11.90
CA HIS A 149 -12.65 7.10 11.51
C HIS A 149 -11.29 7.06 10.82
N LEU A 150 -10.48 6.07 11.20
CA LEU A 150 -9.22 5.76 10.53
C LEU A 150 -9.53 5.24 9.11
N VAL A 151 -8.98 5.91 8.10
CA VAL A 151 -9.21 5.58 6.68
C VAL A 151 -7.96 5.18 5.93
N GLY A 152 -6.78 5.34 6.54
CA GLY A 152 -5.50 4.97 5.95
C GLY A 152 -4.29 5.46 6.73
N TYR A 153 -3.10 5.19 6.19
CA TYR A 153 -1.84 5.74 6.69
C TYR A 153 -0.93 6.16 5.54
N LEU A 154 0.00 7.06 5.85
CA LEU A 154 0.89 7.72 4.91
C LEU A 154 2.31 7.22 5.13
N LEU A 155 2.96 6.78 4.08
CA LEU A 155 4.38 6.48 4.05
C LEU A 155 5.16 7.63 3.41
N TYR A 156 6.39 7.84 3.85
CA TYR A 156 7.33 8.69 3.11
C TYR A 156 7.52 8.16 1.70
N VAL A 157 7.40 9.02 0.68
CA VAL A 157 7.71 8.58 -0.68
C VAL A 157 9.17 8.21 -0.77
N THR A 158 9.35 7.03 -1.32
CA THR A 158 10.64 6.49 -1.67
C THR A 158 10.86 6.84 -3.13
N GLU A 159 11.13 8.12 -3.41
CA GLU A 159 11.13 8.60 -4.79
C GLU A 159 12.17 7.83 -5.63
N LYS A 160 11.79 7.48 -6.86
CA LYS A 160 12.67 6.91 -7.91
C LYS A 160 13.24 5.54 -7.57
N ARG A 161 12.60 4.79 -6.68
CA ARG A 161 12.98 3.40 -6.50
C ARG A 161 12.35 2.53 -7.57
N LYS A 162 13.13 1.57 -8.05
CA LYS A 162 12.72 0.59 -9.05
C LYS A 162 12.57 -0.77 -8.36
N PRO A 163 11.44 -1.48 -8.49
CA PRO A 163 11.33 -2.84 -8.00
C PRO A 163 12.50 -3.71 -8.50
N LEU A 164 13.03 -4.57 -7.63
CA LEU A 164 14.20 -5.41 -7.91
C LEU A 164 13.96 -6.25 -9.16
N ILE A 165 12.72 -6.72 -9.36
CA ILE A 165 12.32 -7.44 -10.57
C ILE A 165 12.66 -6.69 -11.85
N PHE A 166 12.57 -5.36 -11.86
CA PHE A 166 12.88 -4.55 -13.02
C PHE A 166 14.30 -3.95 -12.97
N ALA A 167 14.89 -3.81 -11.79
CA ALA A 167 16.25 -3.30 -11.62
C ALA A 167 17.34 -4.33 -11.95
N LEU A 168 17.05 -5.61 -11.67
CA LEU A 168 17.95 -6.71 -11.96
C LEU A 168 17.87 -7.10 -13.45
N GLY A 169 19.02 -7.22 -14.09
CA GLY A 169 19.11 -7.79 -15.43
C GLY A 169 20.37 -8.62 -15.60
N ARG A 170 20.45 -9.35 -16.72
CA ARG A 170 21.59 -10.25 -17.03
C ARG A 170 22.97 -9.60 -16.98
N LYS A 171 23.05 -8.27 -17.15
CA LYS A 171 24.29 -7.48 -17.14
C LYS A 171 24.57 -6.79 -15.81
N THR A 172 23.72 -6.98 -14.79
CA THR A 172 23.96 -6.43 -13.46
C THR A 172 25.29 -6.98 -12.93
N PRO A 173 26.26 -6.10 -12.57
CA PRO A 173 27.54 -6.53 -12.04
C PRO A 173 27.39 -7.38 -10.78
N GLU A 174 28.30 -8.34 -10.59
CA GLU A 174 28.22 -9.29 -9.48
C GLU A 174 28.38 -8.62 -8.12
N ASP A 175 29.24 -7.60 -8.02
CA ASP A 175 29.41 -6.78 -6.82
C ASP A 175 28.13 -6.02 -6.43
N VAL A 176 27.33 -5.62 -7.42
CA VAL A 176 26.03 -4.98 -7.18
C VAL A 176 25.00 -5.98 -6.65
N LYS A 177 24.99 -7.20 -7.20
CA LYS A 177 24.12 -8.29 -6.72
C LYS A 177 24.46 -8.69 -5.30
N GLU A 178 25.74 -8.90 -5.00
CA GLU A 178 26.23 -9.21 -3.65
C GLU A 178 25.82 -8.12 -2.66
N ARG A 179 26.02 -6.84 -3.02
CA ARG A 179 25.58 -5.71 -2.18
C ARG A 179 24.08 -5.72 -1.90
N TRP A 180 23.24 -5.96 -2.91
CA TRP A 180 21.79 -6.03 -2.70
C TRP A 180 21.41 -7.20 -1.79
N ALA A 181 21.98 -8.38 -2.01
CA ALA A 181 21.78 -9.55 -1.16
C ALA A 181 22.14 -9.26 0.30
N GLU A 182 23.29 -8.63 0.55
CA GLU A 182 23.74 -8.24 1.89
C GLU A 182 22.78 -7.24 2.55
N GLN A 183 22.35 -6.21 1.82
CA GLN A 183 21.43 -5.19 2.34
C GLN A 183 20.05 -5.76 2.71
N ILE A 184 19.52 -6.66 1.88
CA ILE A 184 18.24 -7.33 2.12
C ILE A 184 18.37 -8.24 3.35
N ARG A 185 19.42 -9.08 3.42
CA ARG A 185 19.69 -9.94 4.58
C ARG A 185 19.81 -9.12 5.86
N PHE A 186 20.63 -8.08 5.85
CA PHE A 186 20.86 -7.20 6.99
C PHE A 186 19.56 -6.57 7.49
N THR A 187 18.78 -5.99 6.58
CA THR A 187 17.51 -5.34 6.93
C THR A 187 16.50 -6.35 7.49
N LEU A 188 16.37 -7.53 6.88
CA LEU A 188 15.45 -8.56 7.36
C LEU A 188 15.86 -9.09 8.74
N THR A 189 17.15 -9.32 8.96
CA THR A 189 17.67 -9.73 10.28
C THR A 189 17.33 -8.68 11.34
N ALA A 190 17.56 -7.39 11.08
CA ALA A 190 17.23 -6.33 12.02
C ALA A 190 15.71 -6.27 12.32
N LEU A 191 14.86 -6.46 11.31
CA LEU A 191 13.40 -6.55 11.50
C LEU A 191 13.03 -7.73 12.41
N HIS A 192 13.57 -8.92 12.12
CA HIS A 192 13.30 -10.13 12.90
C HIS A 192 13.77 -10.01 14.35
N GLU A 193 14.95 -9.44 14.59
CA GLU A 193 15.49 -9.17 15.93
C GLU A 193 14.62 -8.20 16.73
N ALA A 194 14.04 -7.19 16.06
CA ALA A 194 13.06 -6.29 16.65
C ALA A 194 11.65 -6.91 16.78
N GLY A 195 11.49 -8.17 16.39
CA GLY A 195 10.22 -8.85 16.50
C GLY A 195 9.19 -8.39 15.46
N ILE A 196 9.63 -8.07 14.26
CA ILE A 196 8.79 -7.63 13.14
C ILE A 196 8.96 -8.65 12.01
N ALA A 197 7.84 -9.22 11.55
CA ALA A 197 7.83 -10.05 10.35
C ALA A 197 7.55 -9.19 9.12
N TRP A 198 8.07 -9.59 7.96
CA TRP A 198 7.82 -8.93 6.68
C TRP A 198 6.48 -9.36 6.10
N GLY A 199 6.20 -10.67 6.08
CA GLY A 199 4.93 -11.28 5.68
C GLY A 199 4.70 -11.35 4.17
N ASN A 200 5.52 -10.68 3.35
CA ASN A 200 5.41 -10.69 1.89
C ASN A 200 6.79 -10.56 1.22
N ALA A 201 7.71 -11.45 1.61
CA ALA A 201 9.08 -11.49 1.13
C ALA A 201 9.15 -12.01 -0.32
N ILE A 202 8.99 -11.09 -1.29
CA ILE A 202 9.08 -11.37 -2.73
C ILE A 202 9.94 -10.31 -3.44
N PRO A 203 10.56 -10.62 -4.59
CA PRO A 203 11.40 -9.67 -5.33
C PRO A 203 10.69 -8.36 -5.71
N HIS A 204 9.37 -8.39 -5.94
CA HIS A 204 8.59 -7.18 -6.22
C HIS A 204 8.62 -6.17 -5.05
N ASN A 205 8.69 -6.67 -3.82
CA ASN A 205 8.68 -5.86 -2.60
C ASN A 205 10.10 -5.49 -2.13
N VAL A 206 11.11 -5.70 -2.98
CA VAL A 206 12.42 -5.11 -2.81
C VAL A 206 12.55 -3.96 -3.78
N LEU A 207 12.81 -2.75 -3.31
CA LEU A 207 13.01 -1.59 -4.18
C LEU A 207 14.48 -1.16 -4.19
N ILE A 208 15.02 -0.86 -5.37
CA ILE A 208 16.36 -0.30 -5.55
C ILE A 208 16.25 1.20 -5.67
N ASP A 209 16.88 1.93 -4.77
CA ASP A 209 16.83 3.40 -4.76
C ASP A 209 17.80 4.06 -5.74
N LYS A 210 17.78 5.40 -5.79
CA LYS A 210 18.63 6.18 -6.69
C LYS A 210 20.14 5.99 -6.43
N PRO A 211 20.62 5.96 -5.16
CA PRO A 211 21.97 5.48 -4.84
C PRO A 211 22.27 4.04 -5.26
N GLY A 212 21.24 3.24 -5.54
CA GLY A 212 21.36 1.85 -5.95
C GLY A 212 21.38 0.88 -4.78
N ASP A 213 20.84 1.27 -3.62
CA ASP A 213 20.71 0.42 -2.45
C ASP A 213 19.33 -0.25 -2.40
N ALA A 214 19.27 -1.46 -1.85
CA ALA A 214 18.06 -2.26 -1.70
C ALA A 214 17.27 -1.90 -0.43
N TRP A 215 15.95 -1.81 -0.58
CA TRP A 215 14.99 -1.53 0.48
C TRP A 215 13.94 -2.63 0.56
N ILE A 216 13.60 -3.05 1.77
CA ILE A 216 12.48 -3.95 2.07
C ILE A 216 11.22 -3.10 2.26
N VAL A 217 10.22 -3.28 1.38
CA VAL A 217 8.93 -2.56 1.46
C VAL A 217 7.75 -3.52 1.53
N GLY A 218 6.54 -3.00 1.68
CA GLY A 218 5.32 -3.80 1.58
C GLY A 218 5.11 -4.74 2.77
N LEU A 219 5.61 -4.34 3.94
CA LEU A 219 5.24 -4.94 5.22
C LEU A 219 3.71 -5.04 5.31
N MET A 220 3.20 -6.16 5.81
CA MET A 220 1.77 -6.38 6.07
C MET A 220 0.82 -6.49 4.87
N ARG A 221 1.28 -6.30 3.62
CA ARG A 221 0.42 -6.43 2.41
C ARG A 221 -0.05 -7.86 2.09
N GLY A 222 0.25 -8.85 2.92
CA GLY A 222 -0.13 -10.26 2.74
C GLY A 222 -1.34 -10.73 3.57
N HIS A 223 -1.68 -10.02 4.66
CA HIS A 223 -2.72 -10.45 5.60
C HIS A 223 -4.12 -10.07 5.13
N GLY A 224 -4.56 -10.70 4.03
CA GLY A 224 -5.93 -10.61 3.57
C GLY A 224 -6.93 -11.17 4.58
N LYS A 225 -8.17 -10.70 4.52
CA LYS A 225 -9.29 -11.20 5.33
C LYS A 225 -9.44 -12.72 5.13
N GLY A 226 -9.01 -13.51 6.11
CA GLY A 226 -9.03 -14.98 6.04
C GLY A 226 -7.67 -15.66 6.11
N GLU A 227 -6.56 -14.92 6.09
CA GLU A 227 -5.27 -15.48 6.49
C GLU A 227 -5.34 -15.77 7.99
N VAL A 228 -5.21 -17.04 8.34
CA VAL A 228 -5.08 -17.49 9.74
C VAL A 228 -3.95 -16.66 10.35
N ASP A 229 -4.15 -16.16 11.57
CA ASP A 229 -3.10 -15.57 12.40
C ASP A 229 -2.08 -16.66 12.73
N THR A 230 -1.35 -17.10 11.70
CA THR A 230 -0.23 -18.01 11.77
C THR A 230 0.78 -17.30 12.65
N GLY A 231 1.15 -17.92 13.77
CA GLY A 231 1.89 -17.24 14.82
C GLY A 231 3.12 -16.50 14.27
N LYS A 232 3.52 -15.41 14.93
CA LYS A 232 4.64 -14.56 14.52
C LYS A 232 5.91 -15.34 14.11
N GLU A 233 6.23 -16.44 14.79
CA GLU A 233 7.37 -17.30 14.47
C GLU A 233 7.21 -18.02 13.12
N GLU A 234 6.00 -18.46 12.78
CA GLU A 234 5.67 -19.07 11.49
C GLU A 234 5.79 -18.04 10.35
N THR A 235 5.38 -16.80 10.60
CA THR A 235 5.52 -15.72 9.60
C THR A 235 7.00 -15.37 9.36
N MET A 236 7.81 -15.34 10.41
CA MET A 236 9.26 -15.11 10.27
C MET A 236 9.98 -16.26 9.56
N GLU A 237 9.51 -17.49 9.69
CA GLU A 237 10.07 -18.61 8.93
C GLU A 237 9.72 -18.48 7.44
N ARG A 238 8.48 -18.12 7.12
CA ARG A 238 8.07 -17.80 5.74
C ARG A 238 8.88 -16.64 5.14
N ASP A 239 9.26 -15.65 5.95
CA ASP A 239 10.15 -14.58 5.50
C ASP A 239 11.54 -15.10 5.12
N ARG A 240 12.07 -16.12 5.83
CA ARG A 240 13.37 -16.74 5.51
C ARG A 240 13.30 -17.51 4.20
N GLU A 241 12.23 -18.27 4.00
CA GLU A 241 11.98 -18.96 2.73
C GLU A 241 11.86 -17.95 1.57
N GLY A 242 11.11 -16.87 1.77
CA GLY A 242 11.00 -15.79 0.79
C GLY A 242 12.33 -15.08 0.52
N LEU A 243 13.16 -14.86 1.54
CA LEU A 243 14.51 -14.34 1.40
C LEU A 243 15.36 -15.26 0.51
N ASP A 244 15.35 -16.57 0.74
CA ASP A 244 16.10 -17.52 -0.08
C ASP A 244 15.66 -17.46 -1.55
N GLY A 245 14.35 -17.35 -1.81
CA GLY A 245 13.82 -17.14 -3.16
C GLY A 245 14.27 -15.83 -3.81
N ILE A 246 14.33 -14.73 -3.05
CA ILE A 246 14.85 -13.44 -3.54
C ILE A 246 16.33 -13.55 -3.91
N LEU A 247 17.12 -14.26 -3.11
CA LEU A 247 18.56 -14.40 -3.32
C LEU A 247 18.87 -15.29 -4.51
N GLU A 248 18.12 -16.37 -4.67
CA GLU A 248 18.17 -17.20 -5.88
C GLU A 248 17.78 -16.41 -7.13
N PHE A 249 16.76 -15.55 -7.04
CA PHE A 249 16.38 -14.64 -8.11
C PHE A 249 17.52 -13.69 -8.49
N ILE A 250 18.24 -13.14 -7.50
CA ILE A 250 19.42 -12.28 -7.71
C ILE A 250 20.55 -13.05 -8.40
N ASP A 251 20.90 -14.23 -7.88
CA ASP A 251 21.99 -15.07 -8.39
C ASP A 251 21.80 -15.42 -9.88
N ARG A 252 20.57 -15.85 -10.23
CA ARG A 252 20.17 -16.18 -11.61
C ARG A 252 20.14 -14.98 -12.56
N GLY A 253 20.20 -13.75 -12.04
CA GLY A 253 20.15 -12.53 -12.84
C GLY A 253 18.75 -12.12 -13.30
N GLY A 254 17.72 -12.57 -12.55
CA GLY A 254 16.31 -12.33 -12.82
C GLY A 254 15.60 -13.53 -13.45
N ASP A 255 14.31 -13.34 -13.72
CA ASP A 255 13.44 -14.32 -14.38
C ASP A 255 12.66 -13.57 -15.48
N GLU A 256 12.92 -13.91 -16.74
CA GLU A 256 12.34 -13.21 -17.89
C GLU A 256 10.83 -13.41 -17.98
N ASP A 257 10.30 -14.54 -17.51
CA ASP A 257 8.86 -14.84 -17.53
C ASP A 257 8.13 -14.08 -16.41
N LEU A 258 8.72 -14.00 -15.21
CA LEU A 258 8.19 -13.15 -14.14
C LEU A 258 8.29 -11.67 -14.50
N GLN A 259 9.39 -11.24 -15.13
CA GLN A 259 9.55 -9.87 -15.61
C GLN A 259 8.54 -9.52 -16.69
N ALA A 260 8.27 -10.45 -17.62
CA ALA A 260 7.26 -10.28 -18.66
C ALA A 260 5.83 -10.26 -18.08
N PHE A 261 5.53 -11.12 -17.11
CA PHE A 261 4.25 -11.14 -16.40
C PHE A 261 3.97 -9.77 -15.75
N PHE A 262 4.91 -9.23 -14.97
CA PHE A 262 4.73 -7.92 -14.35
C PHE A 262 4.76 -6.75 -15.34
N TRP A 263 5.49 -6.86 -16.46
CA TRP A 263 5.41 -5.86 -17.52
C TRP A 263 4.03 -5.81 -18.18
N SER A 264 3.34 -6.95 -18.30
CA SER A 264 1.98 -6.98 -18.85
C SER A 264 0.90 -6.38 -17.92
N TYR A 265 1.25 -6.13 -16.65
CA TYR A 265 0.38 -5.50 -15.64
C TYR A 265 0.85 -4.08 -15.23
N GLY A 266 1.91 -3.56 -15.85
CA GLY A 266 2.54 -2.28 -15.49
C GLY A 266 2.31 -1.13 -16.48
N GLU A 267 1.51 -1.36 -17.53
CA GLU A 267 0.94 -0.32 -18.39
C GLU A 267 -0.58 -0.34 -18.20
N ASP A 268 -1.06 0.36 -17.17
CA ASP A 268 -2.37 1.02 -17.10
C ASP A 268 -2.34 2.02 -15.94
#